data_AF-A0A8H6UXB0-F1
#
_entry.id   AF-A0A8H6UXB0-F1
#
_cell.length_a   1.000
_cell.length_b   1.000
_cell.length_c   1.000
_cell.angle_alpha   90.00
_cell.angle_beta   90.00
_cell.angle_gamma   90.00
#
_symmetry.space_group_name_H-M   'P 1'
#
loop_
_entity.id
_entity.type
_entity.pdbx_description
1 polymer ?
#
loop_
_entity_poly.entity_id
_entity_poly.type
_entity_poly.pdbx_seq_one_letter_code
_entity_poly.pdbx_strand_id
1 'polypeptide(L)'
;MPYSWGYSDTIDKDDKTYYRSAYAFTNRLRVAARSRDVAKLCQNLDTCLRGEAAKWWNNKINSIMQTGLIHSINIEDWCKQIEKRFHIPPSQAMECLANTHYTLMDVNRRQSLSSYVSTVVALAKQAGEAEAEYPLVLHAWRNMDIALHADINKP
;
A
#
# COMPACT_ATOMS: atom_id res chain seq x y z
N MET A 1 -10.85 -1.41 6.20
CA MET A 1 -10.47 -0.83 7.51
C MET A 1 -11.27 0.44 7.71
N PRO A 2 -11.59 0.86 8.95
CA PRO A 2 -12.41 2.05 9.16
C PRO A 2 -11.77 3.30 8.55
N TYR A 3 -12.57 4.14 7.89
CA TYR A 3 -12.12 5.44 7.38
C TYR A 3 -11.71 6.40 8.50
N SER A 4 -12.19 6.17 9.73
CA SER A 4 -11.81 6.93 10.92
C SER A 4 -10.34 6.78 11.31
N TRP A 5 -9.59 5.85 10.71
CA TRP A 5 -8.16 5.65 10.99
C TRP A 5 -7.25 6.43 10.03
N GLY A 6 -7.80 7.40 9.29
CA GLY A 6 -7.10 8.19 8.28
C GLY A 6 -7.23 7.60 6.89
N TYR A 7 -6.57 8.21 5.90
CA TYR A 7 -6.63 7.84 4.49
C TYR A 7 -5.32 7.23 3.96
N SER A 8 -4.24 7.25 4.75
CA SER A 8 -2.94 6.72 4.37
C SER A 8 -2.96 5.24 4.01
N ASP A 9 -2.09 4.85 3.08
CA ASP A 9 -1.91 3.46 2.62
C ASP A 9 -1.33 2.55 3.70
N THR A 10 -0.60 3.12 4.64
CA THR A 10 -0.06 2.45 5.82
C THR A 10 -0.54 3.19 7.06
N ILE A 11 -1.06 2.45 8.05
CA ILE A 11 -1.61 3.00 9.28
C ILE A 11 -0.97 2.28 10.46
N ASP A 12 -0.34 3.03 11.35
CA ASP A 12 0.12 2.52 12.63
C ASP A 12 -0.96 2.75 13.68
N LYS A 13 -1.46 1.66 14.26
CA LYS A 13 -2.49 1.70 15.28
C LYS A 13 -2.34 0.54 16.27
N ASP A 14 -2.45 0.84 17.56
CA ASP A 14 -2.39 -0.15 18.65
C ASP A 14 -1.13 -1.04 18.54
N ASP A 15 0.02 -0.41 18.27
CA ASP A 15 1.34 -1.06 18.04
C ASP A 15 1.37 -2.04 16.85
N LYS A 16 0.44 -1.87 15.91
CA LYS A 16 0.36 -2.68 14.69
C LYS A 16 0.33 -1.79 13.45
N THR A 17 1.08 -2.20 12.45
CA THR A 17 1.06 -1.57 11.13
C THR A 17 0.08 -2.29 10.23
N TYR A 18 -0.87 -1.53 9.69
CA TYR A 18 -1.89 -1.99 8.77
C TYR A 18 -1.64 -1.45 7.36
N TYR A 19 -1.62 -2.34 6.38
CA TYR A 19 -1.45 -1.98 4.97
C TYR A 19 -2.81 -2.05 4.25
N ARG A 20 -3.23 -0.94 3.65
CA ARG A 20 -4.40 -0.88 2.75
C ARG A 20 -4.03 -1.19 1.32
N SER A 21 -2.82 -0.81 0.93
CA SER A 21 -2.24 -1.11 -0.39
C SER A 21 -1.76 -2.56 -0.46
N ALA A 22 -2.27 -3.30 -1.44
CA ALA A 22 -1.84 -4.68 -1.72
C ALA A 22 -0.34 -4.73 -2.02
N TYR A 23 0.16 -3.77 -2.80
CA TYR A 23 1.56 -3.66 -3.16
C TYR A 23 2.47 -3.41 -1.96
N ALA A 24 2.09 -2.49 -1.06
CA ALA A 24 2.85 -2.23 0.16
C ALA A 24 2.89 -3.48 1.07
N PHE A 25 1.75 -4.18 1.18
CA PHE A 25 1.65 -5.41 1.95
C PHE A 25 2.53 -6.53 1.38
N THR A 26 2.47 -6.81 0.07
CA THR A 26 3.27 -7.86 -0.56
C THR A 26 4.76 -7.55 -0.53
N ASN A 27 5.16 -6.29 -0.70
CA ASN A 27 6.55 -5.89 -0.50
C ASN A 27 7.02 -6.13 0.95
N ARG A 28 6.17 -5.84 1.94
CA ARG A 28 6.50 -6.14 3.35
C ARG A 28 6.64 -7.63 3.59
N LEU A 29 5.80 -8.47 2.97
CA LEU A 29 5.89 -9.93 3.01
C LEU A 29 7.20 -10.43 2.40
N ARG A 30 7.58 -9.94 1.21
CA ARG A 30 8.86 -10.27 0.57
C ARG A 30 10.04 -9.93 1.45
N VAL A 31 10.01 -8.78 2.13
CA VAL A 31 11.05 -8.40 3.11
C VAL A 31 11.03 -9.33 4.34
N ALA A 32 9.84 -9.66 4.87
CA ALA A 32 9.71 -10.56 6.02
C ALA A 32 10.25 -11.97 5.74
N ALA A 33 10.01 -12.48 4.53
CA ALA A 33 10.47 -13.80 4.10
C ALA A 33 12.00 -13.92 4.03
N ARG A 34 12.74 -12.80 3.97
CA ARG A 34 14.21 -12.83 3.97
C ARG A 34 14.82 -13.25 5.31
N SER A 35 14.09 -13.09 6.41
CA SER A 35 14.61 -13.31 7.76
C SER A 35 13.74 -14.23 8.62
N ARG A 36 12.62 -14.72 8.09
CA ARG A 36 11.66 -15.57 8.82
C ARG A 36 11.42 -16.87 8.07
N ASP A 37 10.96 -17.88 8.81
CA ASP A 37 10.50 -19.14 8.26
C ASP A 37 9.27 -18.91 7.35
N VAL A 38 9.45 -19.16 6.05
CA VAL A 38 8.43 -18.93 5.02
C VAL A 38 7.23 -19.85 5.20
N ALA A 39 7.43 -21.11 5.59
CA ALA A 39 6.32 -22.04 5.79
C ALA A 39 5.43 -21.56 6.94
N LYS A 40 6.04 -21.13 8.05
CA LYS A 40 5.29 -20.53 9.17
C LYS A 40 4.62 -19.20 8.79
N LEU A 41 5.25 -18.39 7.96
CA LEU A 41 4.60 -17.17 7.45
C LEU A 41 3.35 -17.51 6.65
N CYS A 42 3.45 -18.42 5.67
CA CYS A 42 2.33 -18.85 4.82
C CYS A 42 1.17 -19.44 5.64
N GLN A 43 1.48 -20.26 6.65
CA GLN A 43 0.48 -20.90 7.52
C GLN A 43 -0.36 -19.91 8.34
N ASN A 44 0.19 -18.73 8.64
CA ASN A 44 -0.47 -17.74 9.50
C ASN A 44 -0.94 -16.50 8.74
N LEU A 45 -0.71 -16.44 7.42
CA LEU A 45 -0.90 -15.21 6.65
C LEU A 45 -2.37 -14.80 6.51
N ASP A 46 -3.25 -15.78 6.44
CA ASP A 46 -4.71 -15.60 6.44
C ASP A 46 -5.19 -14.81 7.67
N THR A 47 -4.56 -15.06 8.84
CA THR A 47 -4.89 -14.38 10.09
C THR A 47 -4.56 -12.89 10.08
N CYS A 48 -3.79 -12.40 9.10
CA CYS A 48 -3.46 -10.99 8.90
C CYS A 48 -4.51 -10.26 8.03
N LEU A 49 -5.35 -10.98 7.29
CA LEU A 49 -6.31 -10.38 6.37
C LEU A 49 -7.46 -9.71 7.12
N ARG A 50 -7.91 -8.55 6.66
CA ARG A 50 -8.99 -7.77 7.28
C ARG A 50 -9.96 -7.25 6.23
N GLY A 51 -11.21 -7.02 6.64
CA GLY A 51 -12.24 -6.42 5.77
C GLY A 51 -12.45 -7.23 4.47
N GLU A 52 -12.39 -6.55 3.33
CA GLU A 52 -12.59 -7.18 2.01
C GLU A 52 -11.56 -8.28 1.71
N ALA A 53 -10.32 -8.17 2.20
CA ALA A 53 -9.33 -9.23 2.03
C ALA A 53 -9.72 -10.51 2.79
N ALA A 54 -10.23 -10.37 4.02
CA ALA A 54 -10.73 -11.51 4.80
C ALA A 54 -11.98 -12.12 4.17
N LYS A 55 -12.91 -11.31 3.66
CA LYS A 55 -14.10 -11.80 2.94
C LYS A 55 -13.72 -12.56 1.66
N TRP A 56 -12.74 -12.05 0.91
CA TRP A 56 -12.22 -12.74 -0.26
C TRP A 56 -11.61 -14.09 0.11
N TRP A 57 -10.77 -14.13 1.16
CA TRP A 57 -10.19 -15.36 1.65
C TRP A 57 -11.24 -16.37 2.10
N ASN A 58 -12.25 -15.97 2.88
CA ASN A 58 -13.20 -16.94 3.42
C ASN A 58 -14.26 -17.40 2.41
N ASN A 59 -14.63 -16.56 1.44
CA ASN A 59 -15.83 -16.81 0.63
C ASN A 59 -15.57 -16.94 -0.88
N LYS A 60 -14.43 -16.45 -1.40
CA LYS A 60 -14.23 -16.30 -2.85
C LYS A 60 -13.09 -17.14 -3.42
N ILE A 61 -12.10 -17.50 -2.62
CA ILE A 61 -11.00 -18.35 -3.07
C ILE A 61 -11.39 -19.83 -2.94
N ASN A 62 -10.95 -20.64 -3.90
CA ASN A 62 -11.20 -22.09 -3.90
C ASN A 62 -10.44 -22.76 -2.74
N SER A 63 -11.09 -23.70 -2.05
CA SER A 63 -10.50 -24.52 -0.97
C SER A 63 -9.17 -25.20 -1.33
N ILE A 64 -9.03 -25.69 -2.57
CA ILE A 64 -7.78 -26.30 -3.05
C ILE A 64 -6.67 -25.24 -3.09
N MET A 65 -7.00 -24.05 -3.58
CA MET A 65 -6.06 -22.94 -3.68
C MET A 65 -5.67 -22.40 -2.30
N GLN A 66 -6.64 -22.27 -1.38
CA GLN A 66 -6.35 -21.91 0.02
C GLN A 66 -5.37 -22.91 0.65
N THR A 67 -5.65 -24.20 0.50
CA THR A 67 -4.80 -25.26 1.05
C THR A 67 -3.40 -25.19 0.47
N GLY A 68 -3.28 -24.97 -0.85
CA GLY A 68 -2.00 -24.80 -1.52
C GLY A 68 -1.23 -23.57 -1.02
N LEU A 69 -1.92 -22.45 -0.78
CA LEU A 69 -1.30 -21.23 -0.25
C LEU A 69 -0.85 -21.39 1.21
N ILE A 70 -1.68 -21.97 2.08
CA ILE A 70 -1.34 -22.23 3.50
C ILE A 70 -0.08 -23.11 3.61
N HIS A 71 0.05 -24.10 2.74
CA HIS A 71 1.19 -25.03 2.73
C HIS A 71 2.30 -24.64 1.75
N SER A 72 2.24 -23.44 1.17
CA SER A 72 3.28 -22.99 0.24
C SER A 72 4.59 -22.75 0.98
N ILE A 73 5.68 -23.20 0.38
CA ILE A 73 7.05 -22.90 0.80
C ILE A 73 7.61 -21.63 0.12
N ASN A 74 6.80 -20.96 -0.70
CA ASN A 74 7.18 -19.77 -1.44
C ASN A 74 6.20 -18.62 -1.18
N ILE A 75 6.67 -17.58 -0.50
CA ILE A 75 5.85 -16.39 -0.22
C ILE A 75 5.34 -15.71 -1.50
N GLU A 76 6.02 -15.91 -2.63
CA GLU A 76 5.63 -15.30 -3.89
C GLU A 76 4.30 -15.84 -4.43
N ASP A 77 3.91 -17.06 -4.05
CA ASP A 77 2.59 -17.61 -4.41
C ASP A 77 1.47 -16.79 -3.75
N TRP A 78 1.66 -16.42 -2.48
CA TRP A 78 0.77 -15.50 -1.77
C TRP A 78 0.78 -14.11 -2.38
N CYS A 79 1.98 -13.54 -2.62
CA CYS A 79 2.11 -12.20 -3.19
C CYS A 79 1.38 -12.10 -4.54
N LYS A 80 1.57 -13.06 -5.43
CA LYS A 80 0.89 -13.10 -6.74
C LYS A 80 -0.62 -13.15 -6.62
N GLN A 81 -1.18 -13.92 -5.69
CA GLN A 81 -2.64 -14.00 -5.53
C GLN A 81 -3.23 -12.73 -4.94
N ILE A 82 -2.55 -12.13 -3.96
CA ILE A 82 -2.97 -10.87 -3.35
C ILE A 82 -2.88 -9.74 -4.38
N GLU A 83 -1.77 -9.62 -5.10
CA GLU A 83 -1.60 -8.63 -6.17
C GLU A 83 -2.63 -8.85 -7.27
N LYS A 84 -2.80 -10.08 -7.79
CA LYS A 84 -3.82 -10.35 -8.83
C LYS A 84 -5.23 -9.90 -8.42
N ARG A 85 -5.57 -9.99 -7.12
CA ARG A 85 -6.90 -9.65 -6.64
C ARG A 85 -7.08 -8.19 -6.28
N PHE A 86 -6.08 -7.57 -5.66
CA PHE A 86 -6.20 -6.27 -5.01
C PHE A 86 -5.26 -5.21 -5.57
N HIS A 87 -4.40 -5.55 -6.53
CA HIS A 87 -3.58 -4.56 -7.22
C HIS A 87 -4.47 -3.68 -8.08
N ILE A 88 -4.31 -2.37 -7.90
CA ILE A 88 -4.91 -1.36 -8.75
C ILE A 88 -4.21 -1.42 -10.12
N PRO A 89 -4.93 -1.50 -11.25
CA PRO A 89 -4.33 -1.45 -12.58
C PRO A 89 -3.43 -0.21 -12.76
N PRO A 90 -2.33 -0.28 -13.53
CA PRO A 90 -1.42 0.85 -13.72
C PRO A 90 -2.10 2.13 -14.21
N SER A 91 -3.12 2.00 -15.07
CA SER A 91 -3.92 3.14 -15.55
C SER A 91 -4.69 3.83 -14.42
N GLN A 92 -5.31 3.06 -13.52
CA GLN A 92 -5.99 3.59 -12.35
C GLN A 92 -5.00 4.14 -11.33
N ALA A 93 -3.83 3.51 -11.16
CA ALA A 93 -2.78 4.03 -10.29
C ALA A 93 -2.27 5.39 -10.78
N MET A 94 -2.13 5.57 -12.09
CA MET A 94 -1.76 6.84 -12.72
C MET A 94 -2.85 7.90 -12.56
N GLU A 95 -4.13 7.52 -12.70
CA GLU A 95 -5.26 8.41 -12.42
C GLU A 95 -5.31 8.83 -10.94
N CYS A 96 -5.11 7.89 -10.02
CA CYS A 96 -4.98 8.19 -8.59
C CYS A 96 -3.78 9.10 -8.31
N LEU A 97 -2.63 8.85 -8.94
CA LEU A 97 -1.42 9.67 -8.80
C LEU A 97 -1.67 11.12 -9.23
N ALA A 98 -2.27 11.31 -10.41
CA ALA A 98 -2.61 12.63 -10.94
C ALA A 98 -3.61 13.39 -10.05
N ASN A 99 -4.54 12.67 -9.42
CA ASN A 99 -5.56 13.25 -8.55
C ASN A 99 -5.11 13.42 -7.08
N THR A 100 -3.93 12.93 -6.71
CA THR A 100 -3.43 12.98 -5.34
C THR A 100 -2.85 14.36 -5.02
N HIS A 101 -3.63 15.16 -4.29
CA HIS A 101 -3.25 16.51 -3.86
C HIS A 101 -2.99 16.55 -2.36
N TYR A 102 -2.11 17.46 -1.94
CA TYR A 102 -1.90 17.77 -0.52
C TYR A 102 -2.44 19.16 -0.22
N THR A 103 -3.50 19.20 0.59
CA THR A 103 -4.29 20.42 0.82
C THR A 103 -4.21 20.90 2.26
N LEU A 104 -4.67 22.14 2.50
CA LEU A 104 -4.83 22.66 3.87
C LEU A 104 -5.78 21.80 4.72
N MET A 105 -6.73 21.10 4.10
CA MET A 105 -7.59 20.16 4.81
C MET A 105 -6.80 18.98 5.36
N ASP A 106 -5.79 18.49 4.63
CA ASP A 106 -4.92 17.39 5.08
C ASP A 106 -4.01 17.83 6.23
N VAL A 107 -3.52 19.08 6.18
CA VAL A 107 -2.80 19.73 7.29
C VAL A 107 -3.70 19.81 8.53
N ASN A 108 -4.94 20.28 8.38
CA ASN A 108 -5.91 20.36 9.47
C ASN A 108 -6.25 18.98 10.05
N ARG A 109 -6.19 17.93 9.23
CA ARG A 109 -6.34 16.53 9.64
C ARG A 109 -5.07 15.93 10.25
N ARG A 110 -4.01 16.73 10.41
CA ARG A 110 -2.69 16.31 10.92
C ARG A 110 -2.04 15.19 10.09
N GLN A 111 -2.37 15.11 8.81
CA GLN A 111 -1.66 14.23 7.90
C GLN A 111 -0.26 14.81 7.65
N SER A 112 0.78 14.00 7.78
CA SER A 112 2.15 14.48 7.57
C SER A 112 2.47 14.55 6.07
N LEU A 113 3.31 15.53 5.70
CA LEU A 113 3.84 15.65 4.34
C LEU A 113 4.59 14.39 3.90
N SER A 114 5.33 13.76 4.82
CA SER A 114 6.02 12.50 4.57
C SER A 114 5.05 11.36 4.22
N SER A 115 3.89 11.28 4.89
CA SER A 115 2.86 10.29 4.55
C SER A 115 2.25 10.54 3.16
N TYR A 116 2.05 11.81 2.79
CA TYR A 116 1.63 12.19 1.45
C TYR A 116 2.65 11.77 0.38
N VAL A 117 3.92 12.16 0.55
CA VAL A 117 5.00 11.81 -0.40
C VAL A 117 5.14 10.28 -0.52
N SER A 118 5.04 9.54 0.58
CA SER A 118 5.08 8.07 0.55
C SER A 118 3.94 7.47 -0.30
N THR A 119 2.76 8.10 -0.27
CA THR A 119 1.61 7.68 -1.08
C THR A 119 1.85 7.97 -2.56
N VAL A 120 2.39 9.15 -2.89
CA VAL A 120 2.79 9.50 -4.27
C VAL A 120 3.81 8.50 -4.82
N VAL A 121 4.85 8.18 -4.05
CA VAL A 121 5.87 7.19 -4.43
C VAL A 121 5.26 5.80 -4.62
N ALA A 122 4.34 5.37 -3.75
CA ALA A 122 3.68 4.09 -3.86
C ALA A 122 2.81 3.98 -5.13
N LEU A 123 2.05 5.04 -5.44
CA LEU A 123 1.22 5.11 -6.64
C LEU A 123 2.06 5.15 -7.92
N ALA A 124 3.16 5.89 -7.94
CA ALA A 124 4.07 5.93 -9.08
C ALA A 124 4.71 4.56 -9.35
N LYS A 125 5.15 3.85 -8.29
CA LYS A 125 5.66 2.48 -8.42
C LYS A 125 4.60 1.52 -8.97
N GLN A 126 3.34 1.67 -8.55
CA GLN A 126 2.23 0.86 -9.07
C GLN A 126 1.87 1.22 -10.53
N ALA A 127 2.06 2.47 -10.93
CA ALA A 127 1.88 2.93 -12.31
C ALA A 127 3.02 2.48 -13.25
N GLY A 128 4.11 1.92 -12.70
CA GLY A 128 5.28 1.50 -13.47
C GLY A 128 6.21 2.65 -13.81
N GLU A 129 6.11 3.80 -13.13
CA GLU A 129 7.07 4.89 -13.29
C GLU A 129 8.43 4.52 -12.69
N ALA A 130 9.50 5.01 -13.32
CA ALA A 130 10.87 4.74 -12.89
C ALA A 130 11.14 5.30 -11.48
N GLU A 131 12.01 4.64 -10.71
CA GLU A 131 12.35 4.98 -9.32
C GLU A 131 13.15 6.29 -9.15
N ALA A 132 13.10 7.20 -10.12
CA ALA A 132 13.80 8.47 -10.03
C ALA A 132 13.13 9.34 -8.95
N GLU A 133 13.86 9.59 -7.86
CA GLU A 133 13.33 10.34 -6.71
C GLU A 133 12.98 11.79 -7.07
N TYR A 134 13.81 12.47 -7.86
CA TYR A 134 13.61 13.89 -8.17
C TYR A 134 12.30 14.19 -8.94
N PRO A 135 11.96 13.49 -10.04
CA PRO A 135 10.66 13.66 -10.70
C PRO A 135 9.46 13.44 -9.77
N LEU A 136 9.52 12.45 -8.88
CA LEU A 136 8.43 12.15 -7.95
C LEU A 136 8.24 13.23 -6.89
N VAL A 137 9.35 13.76 -6.35
CA VAL A 137 9.31 14.84 -5.37
C VAL A 137 8.84 16.15 -6.02
N LEU A 138 9.26 16.43 -7.25
CA LEU A 138 8.78 17.59 -8.01
C LEU A 138 7.28 17.46 -8.34
N HIS A 139 6.82 16.26 -8.72
CA HIS A 139 5.40 15.98 -8.94
C HIS A 139 4.59 16.19 -7.66
N ALA A 140 5.06 15.63 -6.53
CA ALA A 140 4.43 15.82 -5.23
C ALA A 140 4.31 17.31 -4.86
N TRP A 141 5.38 18.10 -5.06
CA TRP A 141 5.38 19.54 -4.79
C TRP A 141 4.38 20.31 -5.68
N ARG A 142 4.30 19.96 -6.96
CA ARG A 142 3.36 20.60 -7.91
C ARG A 142 1.89 20.38 -7.55
N ASN A 143 1.57 19.23 -6.95
CA ASN A 143 0.20 18.88 -6.56
C ASN A 143 -0.14 19.28 -5.12
N MET A 144 0.68 20.13 -4.48
CA MET A 144 0.33 20.78 -3.22
C MET A 144 -0.49 22.04 -3.47
N ASP A 145 -1.33 22.40 -2.49
CA ASP A 145 -2.04 23.68 -2.49
C ASP A 145 -1.05 24.85 -2.56
N ILE A 146 -1.36 25.87 -3.37
CA ILE A 146 -0.49 27.03 -3.62
C ILE A 146 -0.16 27.74 -2.30
N ALA A 147 -1.08 27.75 -1.34
CA ALA A 147 -0.86 28.33 -0.02
C ALA A 147 0.33 27.70 0.72
N LEU A 148 0.64 26.42 0.45
CA LEU A 148 1.74 25.68 1.10
C LEU A 148 3.09 25.94 0.42
N HIS A 149 3.13 26.49 -0.79
CA HIS A 149 4.38 26.80 -1.50
C HIS A 149 5.15 27.96 -0.86
N ALA A 150 4.50 28.77 -0.03
CA ALA A 150 5.17 29.83 0.74
C ALA A 150 6.09 29.26 1.83
N ASP A 151 5.71 28.13 2.43
CA ASP A 151 6.45 27.51 3.54
C ASP A 151 7.33 26.33 3.09
N ILE A 152 7.03 25.74 1.93
CA ILE A 152 7.73 24.56 1.39
C ILE A 152 8.46 24.94 0.10
N ASN A 153 9.79 25.06 0.20
CA ASN A 153 10.64 25.34 -0.94
C ASN A 153 10.55 24.25 -2.01
N LYS A 154 10.64 24.69 -3.26
CA LYS A 154 10.73 23.80 -4.41
C LYS A 154 12.02 22.95 -4.33
N PRO A 155 11.93 21.64 -4.61
CA PRO A 155 13.08 20.73 -4.66
C PRO A 155 14.04 20.98 -5.83
#